data_AF-A0A935JKY9-F1
#
_entry.id   AF-A0A935JKY9-F1
#
_cell.length_a   1.000
_cell.length_b   1.000
_cell.length_c   1.000
_cell.angle_alpha   90.00
_cell.angle_beta   90.00
_cell.angle_gamma   90.00
#
_symmetry.space_group_name_H-M   'P 1'
#
loop_
_entity.id
_entity.type
_entity.pdbx_description
1 polymer ?
#
loop_
_entity_poly.entity_id
_entity_poly.type
_entity_poly.pdbx_seq_one_letter_code
_entity_poly.pdbx_strand_id
1 'polypeptide(L)'
;MQYELISENDSLRDIAEKIYSKFISGQSCTISGFCEDLNGGGKREVVPRGEVVIRLLEIKYRAEFYDGNKRRLKYIKNSVGGPVAHKIFKYEKHIRESIPVITIWRMQ
;
A
#
# COMPACT_ATOMS: atom_id res chain seq x y z
N MET A 1 -17.08 -11.19 10.00
CA MET A 1 -15.99 -10.47 9.30
C MET A 1 -16.54 -10.01 7.97
N GLN A 2 -16.68 -8.70 7.75
CA GLN A 2 -17.09 -8.14 6.46
C GLN A 2 -15.85 -8.07 5.56
N TYR A 3 -15.87 -8.79 4.45
CA TYR A 3 -14.85 -8.68 3.41
C TYR A 3 -15.30 -7.60 2.45
N GLU A 4 -14.68 -6.42 2.46
CA GLU A 4 -14.82 -5.52 1.32
C GLU A 4 -13.98 -6.05 0.16
N LEU A 5 -14.62 -6.32 -0.97
CA LEU A 5 -13.98 -6.81 -2.17
C LEU A 5 -13.07 -5.72 -2.76
N ILE A 6 -11.77 -5.95 -2.66
CA ILE A 6 -10.83 -5.46 -3.67
C ILE A 6 -11.08 -6.31 -4.92
N SER A 7 -11.58 -5.68 -5.97
CA SER A 7 -11.85 -6.33 -7.25
C SER A 7 -10.54 -6.46 -8.03
N GLU A 8 -10.34 -7.56 -8.74
CA GLU A 8 -9.19 -7.71 -9.65
C GLU A 8 -9.17 -6.66 -10.77
N ASN A 9 -10.35 -6.09 -11.06
CA ASN A 9 -10.55 -5.02 -12.03
C ASN A 9 -10.29 -3.62 -11.47
N ASP A 10 -10.10 -3.47 -10.15
CA ASP A 10 -9.77 -2.17 -9.57
C ASP A 10 -8.40 -1.70 -10.08
N SER A 11 -8.29 -0.42 -10.41
CA SER A 11 -6.97 0.16 -10.68
C SER A 11 -6.11 0.12 -9.42
N LEU A 12 -4.78 0.04 -9.55
CA LEU A 12 -3.88 0.04 -8.39
C LEU A 12 -4.08 1.27 -7.48
N ARG A 13 -4.54 2.39 -8.07
CA ARG A 13 -4.92 3.61 -7.35
C ARG A 13 -6.19 3.42 -6.52
N ASP A 14 -7.22 2.79 -7.08
CA ASP A 14 -8.45 2.49 -6.36
C ASP A 14 -8.22 1.47 -5.25
N ILE A 15 -7.34 0.50 -5.48
CA ILE A 15 -6.90 -0.46 -4.44
C ILE A 15 -6.25 0.30 -3.28
N ALA A 16 -5.28 1.17 -3.55
CA ALA A 16 -4.64 1.98 -2.52
C ALA A 16 -5.65 2.89 -1.78
N GLU A 17 -6.57 3.50 -2.51
CA GLU A 17 -7.65 4.33 -1.96
C GLU A 17 -8.54 3.54 -1.00
N LYS A 18 -9.01 2.35 -1.41
CA LYS A 18 -9.83 1.46 -0.61
C LYS A 18 -9.09 0.99 0.65
N ILE A 19 -7.84 0.56 0.51
CA ILE A 19 -7.00 0.17 1.66
C ILE A 19 -6.89 1.34 2.65
N TYR A 20 -6.55 2.53 2.16
CA TYR A 20 -6.36 3.68 3.02
C TYR A 20 -7.64 4.11 3.73
N SER A 21 -8.74 4.22 2.99
CA SER A 21 -9.96 4.86 3.46
C SER A 21 -10.85 3.89 4.26
N LYS A 22 -10.82 2.60 3.93
CA LYS A 22 -11.83 1.66 4.39
C LYS A 22 -11.33 0.51 5.27
N PHE A 23 -10.06 0.12 5.17
CA PHE A 23 -9.58 -0.97 6.02
C PHE A 23 -9.78 -0.62 7.48
N ILE A 24 -10.34 -1.54 8.26
CA ILE A 24 -10.37 -1.44 9.72
C ILE A 24 -9.14 -2.14 10.32
N SER A 25 -8.83 -1.88 11.60
CA SER A 25 -7.71 -2.58 12.27
C SER A 25 -7.92 -4.10 12.21
N GLY A 26 -6.84 -4.82 11.85
CA GLY A 26 -6.85 -6.26 11.63
C GLY A 26 -7.26 -6.70 10.23
N GLN A 27 -7.78 -5.80 9.38
CA GLN A 27 -8.14 -6.12 8.00
C GLN A 27 -6.89 -6.19 7.12
N SER A 28 -6.89 -7.15 6.20
CA SER A 28 -5.81 -7.39 5.26
C SER A 28 -6.32 -7.62 3.85
N CYS A 29 -5.43 -7.42 2.88
CA CYS A 29 -5.58 -7.91 1.53
C CYS A 29 -4.27 -8.49 1.00
N THR A 30 -4.42 -9.31 -0.02
CA THR A 30 -3.30 -9.86 -0.77
C THR A 30 -3.38 -9.36 -2.20
N ILE A 31 -2.25 -8.88 -2.71
CA ILE A 31 -2.10 -8.38 -4.08
C ILE A 31 -0.99 -9.20 -4.73
N SER A 32 -1.33 -9.89 -5.81
CA SER A 32 -0.43 -10.76 -6.56
C SER A 32 -0.17 -10.25 -7.97
N GLY A 33 0.97 -10.62 -8.53
CA GLY A 33 1.30 -10.39 -9.93
C GLY A 33 2.09 -9.12 -10.21
N PHE A 34 2.26 -8.86 -11.50
CA PHE A 34 3.10 -7.78 -12.03
C PHE A 34 2.26 -6.74 -12.77
N CYS A 35 2.79 -5.53 -12.88
CA CYS A 35 2.26 -4.47 -13.72
C CYS A 35 3.41 -3.68 -14.34
N GLU A 36 3.12 -3.01 -15.46
CA GLU A 36 4.01 -1.99 -16.00
C GLU A 36 3.84 -0.71 -15.18
N ASP A 37 4.95 -0.19 -14.65
CA ASP A 37 5.01 1.12 -14.03
C ASP A 37 5.85 2.06 -14.90
N LEU A 38 5.35 3.28 -15.05
CA LEU A 38 6.05 4.35 -15.75
C LEU A 38 6.78 5.16 -14.70
N ASN A 39 8.03 4.76 -14.41
CA ASN A 39 8.88 5.58 -13.57
C ASN A 39 9.09 6.97 -14.22
N GLY A 40 9.27 8.01 -13.41
CA GLY A 40 9.36 9.42 -13.84
C GLY A 40 10.43 9.77 -14.90
N GLY A 41 11.26 8.80 -15.32
CA GLY A 41 12.20 8.90 -16.43
C GLY A 41 11.70 8.31 -17.76
N GLY A 42 10.41 7.95 -17.88
CA GLY A 42 9.80 7.44 -19.13
C GLY A 42 10.15 5.99 -19.50
N LYS A 43 10.90 5.27 -18.64
CA LYS A 43 11.16 3.84 -18.81
C LYS A 43 10.01 3.02 -18.21
N ARG A 44 9.46 2.11 -19.00
CA ARG A 44 8.53 1.08 -18.53
C ARG A 44 9.33 0.03 -17.76
N GLU A 45 8.98 -0.19 -16.52
CA GLU A 45 9.54 -1.24 -15.69
C GLU A 45 8.42 -2.19 -15.27
N VAL A 46 8.70 -3.50 -15.33
CA VAL A 46 7.78 -4.52 -14.82
C VAL A 46 8.05 -4.68 -13.33
N VAL A 47 7.09 -4.25 -12.51
CA VAL A 47 7.20 -4.26 -11.05
C VAL A 47 6.05 -5.04 -10.42
N PRO A 48 6.20 -5.57 -9.20
CA PRO A 48 5.10 -6.20 -8.51
C PRO A 48 3.96 -5.21 -8.24
N ARG A 49 2.71 -5.62 -8.52
CA ARG A 49 1.51 -4.79 -8.33
C ARG A 49 1.42 -4.21 -6.92
N GLY A 50 1.68 -5.03 -5.92
CA GLY A 50 1.62 -4.62 -4.52
C GLY A 50 2.65 -3.54 -4.16
N GLU A 51 3.79 -3.45 -4.86
CA GLU A 51 4.77 -2.39 -4.60
C GLU A 51 4.27 -1.03 -5.07
N VAL A 52 3.59 -0.98 -6.21
CA VAL A 52 2.94 0.25 -6.69
C VAL A 52 1.86 0.69 -5.70
N VAL A 53 1.07 -0.25 -5.18
CA VAL A 53 0.05 0.05 -4.15
C VAL A 53 0.69 0.61 -2.87
N ILE A 54 1.80 0.03 -2.40
CA ILE A 54 2.56 0.56 -1.25
C ILE A 54 3.02 2.00 -1.52
N ARG A 55 3.60 2.28 -2.69
CA ARG A 55 4.03 3.65 -3.06
C ARG A 55 2.85 4.62 -3.07
N LEU A 56 1.70 4.22 -3.59
CA LEU A 56 0.49 5.05 -3.62
C LEU A 56 -0.05 5.31 -2.21
N LEU A 57 -0.02 4.31 -1.33
CA LEU A 57 -0.35 4.47 0.09
C LEU A 57 0.59 5.45 0.78
N GLU A 58 1.90 5.40 0.50
CA GLU A 58 2.87 6.36 1.04
C GLU A 58 2.61 7.77 0.55
N ILE A 59 2.35 7.97 -0.75
CA ILE A 59 2.01 9.27 -1.32
C ILE A 59 0.77 9.83 -0.64
N LYS A 60 -0.28 9.02 -0.51
CA LYS A 60 -1.54 9.44 0.12
C LYS A 60 -1.36 9.78 1.59
N TYR A 61 -0.67 8.92 2.33
CA TYR A 61 -0.33 9.16 3.73
C TYR A 61 0.45 10.47 3.90
N ARG A 62 1.44 10.71 3.02
CA ARG A 62 2.21 11.96 3.04
C ARG A 62 1.36 13.17 2.70
N ALA A 63 0.48 13.09 1.70
CA ALA A 63 -0.40 14.19 1.30
C ALA A 63 -1.34 14.62 2.44
N GLU A 64 -1.86 13.68 3.23
CA GLU A 64 -2.72 13.98 4.38
C GLU A 64 -1.94 14.52 5.59
N PHE A 65 -0.65 14.20 5.71
CA PHE A 65 0.14 14.52 6.91
C PHE A 65 1.13 15.69 6.74
N TYR A 66 1.63 15.95 5.54
CA TYR A 66 2.68 16.96 5.28
C TYR A 66 2.15 18.38 5.04
N ASP A 67 1.01 18.76 5.62
CA ASP A 67 0.50 20.15 5.60
C ASP A 67 1.20 21.04 6.66
N GLY A 68 2.53 21.11 6.60
CA GLY A 68 3.34 22.07 7.37
C GLY A 68 4.03 21.55 8.64
N ASN A 69 3.71 20.35 9.15
CA ASN A 69 4.37 19.79 10.34
C ASN A 69 5.46 18.77 9.98
N LYS A 70 6.73 19.22 9.98
CA LYS A 70 7.95 18.41 9.74
C LYS A 70 8.26 17.41 10.88
N ARG A 71 7.30 16.61 11.34
CA ARG A 71 7.65 15.47 12.21
C ARG A 71 8.31 14.39 11.35
N ARG A 72 9.59 14.10 11.65
CA ARG A 72 10.32 12.97 11.05
C ARG A 72 9.50 11.69 11.27
N LEU A 73 8.89 11.18 10.20
CA LEU A 73 8.20 9.90 10.21
C LEU A 73 9.22 8.82 10.60
N LYS A 74 9.01 8.17 11.74
CA LYS A 74 9.69 6.92 12.05
C LYS A 74 9.00 5.84 11.24
N TYR A 75 9.57 5.49 10.09
CA TYR A 75 9.11 4.35 9.31
C TYR A 75 9.39 3.07 10.11
N ILE A 76 8.34 2.36 10.53
CA ILE A 76 8.52 0.99 11.01
C ILE A 76 8.88 0.16 9.78
N LYS A 77 9.81 -0.79 9.90
CA LYS A 77 10.22 -1.64 8.78
C LYS A 77 8.98 -2.31 8.18
N ASN A 78 8.88 -2.26 6.85
CA ASN A 78 7.75 -2.77 6.08
C ASN A 78 6.39 -2.19 6.51
N SER A 79 6.34 -0.87 6.71
CA SER A 79 5.11 -0.18 7.06
C SER A 79 4.95 1.14 6.32
N VAL A 80 3.69 1.53 6.13
CA VAL A 80 3.27 2.88 5.73
C VAL A 80 2.61 3.53 6.94
N GLY A 81 3.14 4.68 7.37
CA GLY A 81 2.70 5.42 8.56
C GLY A 81 3.70 5.39 9.73
N GLY A 82 3.60 6.32 10.70
CA GLY A 82 4.67 6.49 11.70
C GLY A 82 4.42 7.26 13.01
N PRO A 83 3.26 7.88 13.28
CA PRO A 83 2.88 8.30 14.64
C PRO A 83 1.77 7.42 15.24
N VAL A 84 1.85 7.20 16.56
CA VAL A 84 0.99 6.35 17.41
C VAL A 84 -0.52 6.63 17.32
N ALA A 85 -0.95 7.72 16.67
CA ALA A 85 -2.36 8.12 16.58
C ALA A 85 -3.02 7.93 15.21
N HIS A 86 -2.32 7.35 14.21
CA HIS A 86 -2.78 7.34 12.82
C HIS A 86 -2.81 5.94 12.21
N LYS A 87 -3.39 5.85 11.01
CA LYS A 87 -3.47 4.60 10.23
C LYS A 87 -2.08 4.04 9.99
N ILE A 88 -1.81 2.83 10.49
CA ILE A 88 -0.56 2.12 10.26
C ILE A 88 -0.87 0.91 9.39
N PHE A 89 -0.26 0.86 8.21
CA PHE A 89 -0.33 -0.32 7.36
C PHE A 89 1.00 -1.05 7.41
N LYS A 90 1.00 -2.34 7.70
CA LYS A 90 2.16 -3.21 7.51
C LYS A 90 2.01 -4.00 6.24
N TYR A 91 3.13 -4.43 5.68
CA TYR A 91 3.13 -5.32 4.54
C TYR A 91 4.20 -6.39 4.64
N GLU A 92 3.98 -7.50 3.96
CA GLU A 92 4.95 -8.56 3.76
C GLU A 92 5.02 -8.94 2.29
N LYS A 93 6.22 -9.30 1.84
CA LYS A 93 6.50 -9.75 0.48
C LYS A 93 6.81 -11.24 0.51
N HIS A 94 6.10 -11.99 -0.31
CA HIS A 94 6.26 -13.42 -0.49
C HIS A 94 6.35 -13.72 -1.99
N ILE A 95 6.98 -14.82 -2.37
CA ILE A 95 6.91 -15.37 -3.73
C ILE A 95 6.17 -16.70 -3.62
N ARG A 96 5.05 -16.83 -4.33
CA ARG A 96 4.30 -18.10 -4.42
C ARG A 96 4.19 -18.46 -5.89
N GLU A 97 4.63 -19.68 -6.24
CA GLU A 97 4.53 -20.18 -7.62
C GLU A 97 5.14 -19.22 -8.65
N SER A 98 6.30 -18.62 -8.32
CA SER A 98 6.99 -17.60 -9.13
C SER A 98 6.24 -16.26 -9.30
N ILE A 99 5.12 -16.07 -8.62
CA ILE A 99 4.34 -14.83 -8.62
C ILE A 99 4.66 -14.06 -7.33
N PRO A 100 4.98 -12.75 -7.42
CA PRO A 100 5.13 -11.93 -6.23
C PRO A 100 3.76 -11.71 -5.60
N VAL A 101 3.70 -11.95 -4.29
CA VAL A 101 2.50 -11.83 -3.48
C VAL A 101 2.82 -10.89 -2.33
N ILE A 102 2.10 -9.78 -2.26
CA ILE A 102 2.25 -8.79 -1.20
C ILE A 102 0.97 -8.76 -0.38
N THR A 103 1.10 -9.04 0.90
CA THR A 103 -0.01 -8.92 1.85
C THR A 103 0.14 -7.61 2.58
N ILE A 104 -0.92 -6.80 2.60
CA ILE A 104 -0.98 -5.51 3.30
C ILE A 104 -2.07 -5.62 4.35
N TRP A 105 -1.80 -5.17 5.58
CA TRP A 105 -2.80 -5.17 6.66
C TRP A 105 -2.74 -3.89 7.48
N ARG A 106 -3.89 -3.45 7.95
CA ARG A 106 -4.01 -2.30 8.85
C ARG A 106 -3.77 -2.77 10.29
N MET A 107 -2.71 -2.26 10.91
CA MET A 107 -2.40 -2.50 12.32
C MET A 107 -3.26 -1.63 13.23
N GLN A 108 -3.41 -0.35 12.90
CA GLN A 108 -4.11 0.66 13.68
C GLN A 108 -4.84 1.62 12.74
#